data_AF-A0A358A2X1-F1
#
_entry.id   AF-A0A358A2X1-F1
#
_cell.length_a   1.000
_cell.length_b   1.000
_cell.length_c   1.000
_cell.angle_alpha   90.00
_cell.angle_beta   90.00
_cell.angle_gamma   90.00
#
_symmetry.space_group_name_H-M   'P 1'
#
loop_
_entity.id
_entity.type
_entity.pdbx_description
1 polymer ?
#
loop_
_entity_poly.entity_id
_entity_poly.type
_entity_poly.pdbx_seq_one_letter_code
_entity_poly.pdbx_strand_id
1 'polypeptide(L)'
;MNPVLVAVIERLMDDVGDKIAVDVPMGALTTYRVGGRAAAVVVVDDHETLSAVAAAVAGTGIPVMTLGRGSNMLVADRGFDGLVVHMAGDYAAINVVDETIVIAGAAAKLPVVARTTVGYGLTGFEWAA
;
A
#
# COMPACT_ATOMS: atom_id res chain seq x y z
N MET A 1 16.09 11.68 10.28
CA MET A 1 14.61 11.65 10.28
C MET A 1 14.11 12.94 10.93
N ASN A 2 13.11 13.59 10.34
CA ASN A 2 12.47 14.79 10.88
C ASN A 2 11.75 14.49 12.23
N PRO A 3 11.83 15.33 13.27
CA PRO A 3 11.13 15.12 14.55
C PRO A 3 9.61 14.88 14.42
N VAL A 4 8.95 15.53 13.46
CA VAL A 4 7.52 15.32 13.19
C VAL A 4 7.26 13.89 12.71
N LEU A 5 8.14 13.35 11.84
CA LEU A 5 8.04 11.98 11.36
C LEU A 5 8.30 10.97 12.50
N VAL A 6 9.23 11.26 13.40
CA VAL A 6 9.47 10.42 14.59
C VAL A 6 8.21 10.34 15.46
N ALA A 7 7.58 11.48 15.76
CA ALA A 7 6.33 11.50 16.53
C ALA A 7 5.17 10.75 15.85
N VAL A 8 5.08 10.81 14.52
CA VAL A 8 4.10 10.01 13.76
C VAL A 8 4.39 8.52 13.86
N ILE A 9 5.66 8.11 13.76
CA ILE A 9 6.06 6.70 13.88
C ILE A 9 5.74 6.17 15.28
N GLU A 10 6.11 6.91 16.34
CA GLU A 10 5.82 6.53 17.72
C GLU A 10 4.32 6.31 17.94
N ARG A 11 3.49 7.26 17.50
CA ARG A 11 2.04 7.11 17.57
C ARG A 11 1.53 5.87 16.81
N LEU A 12 2.04 5.61 15.61
CA LEU A 12 1.63 4.44 14.84
C LEU A 12 2.13 3.12 15.46
N MET A 13 3.28 3.10 16.12
CA MET A 13 3.73 1.92 16.86
C MET A 13 2.74 1.56 17.99
N ASP A 14 2.14 2.56 18.64
CA ASP A 14 1.10 2.34 19.65
C ASP A 14 -0.23 1.88 19.01
N ASP A 15 -0.64 2.52 17.90
CA ASP A 15 -1.95 2.27 17.27
C ASP A 15 -1.99 0.97 16.44
N VAL A 16 -0.89 0.60 15.78
CA VAL A 16 -0.85 -0.52 14.79
C VAL A 16 0.25 -1.56 15.04
N GLY A 17 1.08 -1.39 16.07
CA GLY A 17 2.01 -2.41 16.54
C GLY A 17 3.07 -2.83 15.51
N ASP A 18 3.14 -4.13 15.23
CA ASP A 18 4.14 -4.74 14.33
C ASP A 18 3.88 -4.48 12.84
N LYS A 19 2.76 -3.83 12.50
CA LYS A 19 2.44 -3.43 11.12
C LYS A 19 3.30 -2.26 10.62
N ILE A 20 4.02 -1.55 11.49
CA ILE A 20 4.95 -0.48 11.11
C ILE A 20 6.41 -0.90 11.35
N ALA A 21 7.27 -0.62 10.36
CA ALA A 21 8.70 -0.83 10.45
C ALA A 21 9.46 0.42 10.00
N VAL A 22 10.59 0.71 10.66
CA VAL A 22 11.50 1.80 10.31
C VAL A 22 12.66 1.30 9.47
N ASP A 23 13.27 2.21 8.72
CA ASP A 23 14.46 1.94 7.90
C ASP A 23 14.30 0.70 7.01
N VAL A 24 13.31 0.70 6.11
CA VAL A 24 12.91 -0.49 5.33
C VAL A 24 13.50 -0.46 3.92
N PRO A 25 14.15 -1.53 3.43
CA PRO A 25 14.71 -1.58 2.08
C PRO A 25 13.61 -1.60 1.03
N MET A 26 13.50 -0.55 0.22
CA MET A 26 12.44 -0.42 -0.79
C MET A 26 12.62 -1.37 -1.97
N GLY A 27 13.84 -1.83 -2.24
CA GLY A 27 14.09 -2.85 -3.26
C GLY A 27 13.28 -4.13 -3.02
N ALA A 28 13.09 -4.56 -1.77
CA ALA A 28 12.28 -5.74 -1.46
C ALA A 28 10.78 -5.56 -1.80
N LEU A 29 10.32 -4.31 -1.92
CA LEU A 29 8.91 -3.95 -2.12
C LEU A 29 8.58 -3.52 -3.56
N THR A 30 9.57 -3.54 -4.46
CA THR A 30 9.41 -3.11 -5.86
C THR A 30 9.82 -4.19 -6.85
N THR A 31 9.28 -4.11 -8.07
CA THR A 31 9.58 -5.10 -9.12
C THR A 31 11.01 -4.99 -9.62
N TYR A 32 11.55 -3.77 -9.73
CA TYR A 32 12.94 -3.56 -10.17
C TYR A 32 13.98 -3.97 -9.12
N ARG A 33 13.58 -4.13 -7.85
CA ARG A 33 14.45 -4.56 -6.75
C ARG A 33 15.68 -3.67 -6.52
N VAL A 34 15.50 -2.38 -6.76
CA VAL A 34 16.54 -1.34 -6.58
C VAL A 34 16.03 -0.20 -5.70
N GLY A 35 16.96 0.66 -5.29
CA GLY A 35 16.70 1.85 -4.51
C GLY A 35 17.00 1.70 -3.03
N GLY A 36 17.03 2.86 -2.37
CA GLY A 36 17.40 2.99 -0.97
C GLY A 36 16.32 2.54 0.01
N ARG A 37 16.32 3.16 1.19
CA ARG A 37 15.46 2.77 2.31
C ARG A 37 14.37 3.81 2.53
N ALA A 38 13.17 3.36 2.90
CA ALA A 38 12.13 4.23 3.40
C ALA A 38 12.33 4.48 4.90
N ALA A 39 12.12 5.70 5.36
CA ALA A 39 12.21 6.05 6.77
C ALA A 39 11.24 5.21 7.61
N ALA A 40 10.00 5.05 7.14
CA ALA A 40 9.04 4.10 7.70
C ALA A 40 8.13 3.49 6.62
N VAL A 41 7.71 2.26 6.83
CA VAL A 41 6.67 1.57 6.07
C VAL A 41 5.64 1.04 7.04
N VAL A 42 4.37 1.36 6.81
CA VAL A 42 3.23 0.76 7.50
C VAL A 42 2.47 -0.13 6.53
N VAL A 43 2.19 -1.37 6.93
CA VAL A 43 1.32 -2.28 6.20
C VAL A 43 -0.11 -2.04 6.62
N VAL A 44 -0.97 -1.74 5.64
CA VAL A 44 -2.40 -1.50 5.85
C VAL A 44 -3.17 -2.67 5.25
N ASP A 45 -3.59 -3.57 6.11
CA ASP A 45 -4.32 -4.81 5.79
C ASP A 45 -5.81 -4.76 6.15
N ASP A 46 -6.25 -3.74 6.89
CA ASP A 46 -7.64 -3.50 7.28
C ASP A 46 -7.98 -2.00 7.35
N HIS A 47 -9.27 -1.69 7.52
CA HIS A 47 -9.78 -0.31 7.57
C HIS A 47 -9.39 0.44 8.84
N GLU A 48 -9.22 -0.26 9.96
CA GLU A 48 -8.84 0.33 11.24
C GLU A 48 -7.42 0.88 11.17
N THR A 49 -6.50 0.09 10.61
CA THR A 49 -5.11 0.47 10.35
C THR A 49 -5.04 1.63 9.37
N LEU A 50 -5.83 1.62 8.29
CA LEU A 50 -5.89 2.75 7.36
C LEU A 50 -6.35 4.05 8.06
N SER A 51 -7.36 3.94 8.93
CA SER A 51 -7.90 5.07 9.69
C SER A 51 -6.89 5.62 10.69
N ALA A 52 -6.16 4.74 11.39
CA ALA A 52 -5.07 5.13 12.29
C ALA A 52 -3.97 5.88 11.53
N VAL A 53 -3.55 5.37 10.37
CA VAL A 53 -2.57 6.05 9.50
C VAL A 53 -3.07 7.44 9.08
N ALA A 54 -4.30 7.54 8.59
CA ALA A 54 -4.88 8.82 8.17
C ALA A 54 -4.91 9.84 9.33
N ALA A 55 -5.31 9.40 10.53
CA ALA A 55 -5.36 10.24 11.72
C ALA A 55 -3.98 10.63 12.25
N ALA A 56 -2.97 9.77 12.10
CA ALA A 56 -1.60 10.04 12.52
C ALA A 56 -0.91 11.07 11.63
N VAL A 57 -1.17 11.05 10.32
CA VAL A 57 -0.52 11.97 9.36
C VAL A 57 -1.27 13.28 9.14
N ALA A 58 -2.55 13.36 9.53
CA ALA A 58 -3.38 14.54 9.34
C ALA A 58 -2.75 15.80 9.94
N GLY A 59 -2.57 16.86 9.13
CA GLY A 59 -2.03 18.14 9.57
C GLY A 59 -0.52 18.17 9.87
N THR A 60 0.19 17.05 9.74
CA THR A 60 1.63 16.95 10.06
C THR A 60 2.53 17.47 8.95
N GLY A 61 2.07 17.41 7.69
CA GLY A 61 2.84 17.80 6.51
C GLY A 61 3.99 16.85 6.16
N ILE A 62 4.11 15.67 6.81
CA ILE A 62 5.15 14.70 6.43
C ILE A 62 4.88 14.16 5.03
N PRO A 63 5.93 13.81 4.25
CA PRO A 63 5.74 13.10 3.00
C PRO A 63 5.11 11.71 3.24
N VAL A 64 4.01 11.43 2.55
CA VAL A 64 3.33 10.13 2.57
C VAL A 64 3.24 9.59 1.14
N MET A 65 3.51 8.31 0.96
CA MET A 65 3.42 7.64 -0.34
C MET A 65 2.69 6.30 -0.20
N THR A 66 1.62 6.11 -0.97
CA THR A 66 0.97 4.80 -1.07
C THR A 66 1.76 3.88 -1.99
N LEU A 67 1.98 2.65 -1.56
CA LEU A 67 2.67 1.62 -2.30
C LEU A 67 1.73 0.43 -2.54
N GLY A 68 1.55 0.07 -3.82
CA GLY A 68 1.00 -1.21 -4.23
C GLY A 68 2.10 -2.26 -4.33
N ARG A 69 2.23 -2.93 -5.48
CA ARG A 69 3.30 -3.92 -5.72
C ARG A 69 4.63 -3.34 -6.24
N GLY A 70 4.72 -2.01 -6.32
CA GLY A 70 5.92 -1.32 -6.83
C GLY A 70 6.35 -1.73 -8.24
N SER A 71 5.41 -2.08 -9.13
CA SER A 71 5.72 -2.54 -10.50
C SER A 71 6.05 -1.42 -11.48
N ASN A 72 5.73 -0.18 -11.12
CA ASN A 72 6.00 1.01 -11.93
C ASN A 72 6.69 2.12 -11.12
N MET A 73 7.63 1.74 -10.26
CA MET A 73 8.36 2.68 -9.41
C MET A 73 9.86 2.39 -9.46
N LEU A 74 10.65 3.44 -9.69
CA LEU A 74 12.10 3.42 -9.54
C LEU A 74 12.49 4.26 -8.32
N VAL A 75 12.91 3.61 -7.25
CA VAL A 75 13.30 4.27 -6.00
C VAL A 75 14.76 4.68 -6.12
N ALA A 76 15.07 5.95 -5.81
CA ALA A 76 16.44 6.43 -5.79
C ALA A 76 17.25 5.81 -4.64
N ASP A 77 18.57 5.71 -4.77
CA ASP A 77 19.44 5.14 -3.72
C ASP A 77 19.40 5.93 -2.40
N ARG A 78 19.08 7.23 -2.47
CA ARG A 78 18.83 8.05 -1.27
C ARG A 78 17.57 7.65 -0.49
N GLY A 79 16.72 6.81 -1.05
CA GLY A 79 15.50 6.32 -0.41
C GLY A 79 14.37 7.34 -0.35
N PHE A 80 13.49 7.19 0.65
CA PHE A 80 12.31 8.02 0.87
C PHE A 80 12.24 8.45 2.34
N ASP A 81 12.46 9.73 2.62
CA ASP A 81 12.38 10.32 3.97
C ASP A 81 10.93 10.71 4.30
N GLY A 82 10.09 9.69 4.49
CA GLY A 82 8.66 9.83 4.75
C GLY A 82 8.02 8.50 5.15
N LEU A 83 6.69 8.49 5.27
CA LEU A 83 5.90 7.29 5.55
C LEU A 83 5.41 6.64 4.26
N VAL A 84 5.75 5.37 4.07
CA VAL A 84 5.19 4.55 2.99
C VAL A 84 4.01 3.76 3.53
N VAL A 85 2.87 3.82 2.85
CA VAL A 85 1.64 3.10 3.18
C VAL A 85 1.48 1.94 2.21
N HIS A 86 1.80 0.72 2.63
CA HIS A 86 1.76 -0.48 1.79
C HIS A 86 0.42 -1.21 1.97
N MET A 87 -0.42 -1.21 0.93
CA MET A 87 -1.74 -1.82 0.97
C MET A 87 -1.66 -3.35 0.86
N ALA A 88 -2.35 -4.09 1.75
CA ALA A 88 -2.34 -5.55 1.83
C ALA A 88 -3.69 -6.11 2.36
N GLY A 89 -3.71 -7.38 2.76
CA GLY A 89 -4.83 -8.01 3.50
C GLY A 89 -6.18 -7.91 2.79
N ASP A 90 -7.17 -7.36 3.49
CA ASP A 90 -8.55 -7.19 3.01
C ASP A 90 -8.61 -6.36 1.73
N TYR A 91 -7.64 -5.46 1.51
CA TYR A 91 -7.53 -4.70 0.28
C TYR A 91 -7.11 -5.54 -0.93
N ALA A 92 -6.77 -6.83 -0.77
CA ALA A 92 -6.58 -7.75 -1.90
C ALA A 92 -7.89 -8.40 -2.37
N ALA A 93 -8.99 -8.21 -1.64
CA ALA A 93 -10.28 -8.83 -1.95
C ALA A 93 -10.85 -8.38 -3.30
N ILE A 94 -11.59 -9.29 -3.93
CA ILE A 94 -12.33 -9.08 -5.16
C ILE A 94 -13.73 -9.65 -4.94
N ASN A 95 -14.73 -8.78 -4.95
CA ASN A 95 -16.12 -9.12 -4.69
C ASN A 95 -16.94 -8.87 -5.96
N VAL A 96 -17.55 -9.92 -6.51
CA VAL A 96 -18.55 -9.80 -7.57
C VAL A 96 -19.89 -9.52 -6.89
N VAL A 97 -20.38 -8.29 -7.04
CA VAL A 97 -21.58 -7.79 -6.33
C VAL A 97 -22.84 -8.26 -7.05
N ASP A 98 -22.84 -8.20 -8.38
CA ASP A 98 -23.92 -8.66 -9.24
C ASP A 98 -23.38 -9.06 -10.64
N GLU A 99 -24.29 -9.22 -11.61
CA GLU A 99 -23.97 -9.62 -12.99
C GLU A 99 -23.08 -8.65 -13.76
N THR A 100 -22.81 -7.44 -13.26
CA THR A 100 -22.01 -6.43 -13.96
C THR A 100 -21.04 -5.65 -13.07
N ILE A 101 -21.20 -5.73 -11.75
CA ILE A 101 -20.42 -4.94 -10.79
C ILE A 101 -19.41 -5.83 -10.06
N VAL A 102 -18.14 -5.45 -10.15
CA VAL A 102 -17.04 -6.04 -9.37
C VAL A 102 -16.35 -4.95 -8.56
N ILE A 103 -16.20 -5.19 -7.26
CA ILE A 103 -15.42 -4.34 -6.35
C ILE A 103 -14.09 -5.03 -6.07
N ALA A 104 -12.99 -4.37 -6.44
CA ALA A 104 -11.63 -4.84 -6.15
C ALA A 104 -10.93 -3.87 -5.21
N GLY A 105 -10.27 -4.40 -4.18
CA GLY A 105 -9.49 -3.59 -3.26
C GLY A 105 -8.16 -3.09 -3.86
N ALA A 106 -7.54 -2.11 -3.19
CA ALA A 106 -6.33 -1.43 -3.68
C ALA A 106 -5.08 -2.32 -3.81
N ALA A 107 -5.05 -3.48 -3.16
CA ALA A 107 -3.99 -4.47 -3.24
C ALA A 107 -4.33 -5.64 -4.19
N ALA A 108 -5.51 -5.64 -4.83
CA ALA A 108 -5.91 -6.67 -5.77
C ALA A 108 -4.97 -6.68 -6.99
N LYS A 109 -4.53 -7.87 -7.38
CA LYS A 109 -3.64 -8.03 -8.54
C LYS A 109 -4.47 -7.90 -9.82
N LEU A 110 -4.14 -6.94 -10.67
CA LEU A 110 -4.82 -6.71 -11.96
C LEU A 110 -5.03 -8.01 -12.78
N PRO A 111 -4.02 -8.90 -12.94
CA PRO A 111 -4.22 -10.18 -13.62
C PRO A 111 -5.26 -11.12 -12.97
N VAL A 112 -5.39 -11.05 -11.64
CA VAL A 112 -6.38 -11.85 -10.92
C VAL A 112 -7.77 -11.25 -11.12
N VAL A 113 -7.91 -9.92 -11.05
CA VAL A 113 -9.19 -9.23 -11.33
C VAL A 113 -9.68 -9.56 -12.74
N ALA A 114 -8.81 -9.46 -13.75
CA ALA A 114 -9.15 -9.78 -15.14
C ALA A 114 -9.62 -11.22 -15.33
N ARG A 115 -8.93 -12.19 -14.72
CA ARG A 115 -9.33 -13.60 -14.81
C ARG A 115 -10.64 -13.87 -14.05
N THR A 116 -10.83 -13.23 -12.89
CA THR A 116 -12.08 -13.33 -12.14
C THR A 116 -13.24 -12.78 -12.98
N THR A 117 -13.13 -11.57 -13.53
CA THR A 117 -14.23 -10.96 -14.31
C THR A 117 -14.57 -11.79 -15.55
N VAL A 118 -13.56 -12.27 -16.28
CA VAL A 118 -13.76 -13.20 -17.42
C VAL A 118 -14.43 -14.50 -16.98
N GLY A 119 -14.06 -15.05 -15.82
CA GLY A 119 -14.67 -16.27 -15.27
C GLY A 119 -16.17 -16.13 -14.96
N TYR A 120 -16.63 -14.90 -14.71
CA TYR A 120 -18.06 -14.56 -14.54
C TYR A 120 -18.75 -14.15 -15.85
N GLY A 121 -18.08 -14.28 -17.00
CA GLY A 121 -18.63 -13.89 -18.29
C GLY A 121 -18.67 -12.38 -18.55
N LEU A 122 -18.01 -11.58 -17.70
CA LEU A 122 -17.90 -10.14 -17.87
C LEU A 122 -16.82 -9.80 -18.92
N THR A 123 -17.04 -8.72 -19.65
CA THR A 123 -16.12 -8.21 -20.68
C THR A 123 -15.68 -6.78 -20.35
N GLY A 124 -14.55 -6.34 -20.91
CA GLY A 124 -13.99 -4.99 -20.76
C GLY A 124 -12.76 -4.89 -19.86
N PHE A 125 -12.38 -5.97 -19.17
CA PHE A 125 -11.20 -6.00 -18.28
C PHE A 125 -10.17 -7.07 -18.67
N GLU A 126 -10.39 -7.82 -19.75
CA GLU A 126 -9.49 -8.86 -20.27
C GLU A 126 -8.09 -8.34 -20.65
N TRP A 127 -7.94 -7.05 -20.93
CA TRP A 127 -6.66 -6.42 -21.26
C TRP A 127 -5.65 -6.43 -20.10
N ALA A 128 -6.12 -6.64 -18.87
CA ALA A 128 -5.31 -6.57 -17.65
C ALA A 128 -4.80 -7.95 -17.14
N ALA A 129 -5.01 -9.03 -17.93
CA ALA A 129 -4.72 -10.43 -17.58
C ALA A 129 -3.23 -10.83 -17.53
#